data_AF-A0A431JA45-F1
#
_entry.id   AF-A0A431JA45-F1
#
_cell.length_a   1.000
_cell.length_b   1.000
_cell.length_c   1.000
_cell.angle_alpha   90.00
_cell.angle_beta   90.00
_cell.angle_gamma   90.00
#
_symmetry.space_group_name_H-M   'P 1'
#
loop_
_entity.id
_entity.type
_entity.pdbx_description
1 polymer ?
#
loop_
_entity_poly.entity_id
_entity_poly.type
_entity_poly.pdbx_seq_one_letter_code
_entity_poly.pdbx_strand_id
1 'polypeptide(L)'
;MSTAVQPLEVAALQRIEADALRLSPEERAALAERLWASVEGSDVPDPAWEAEIRRRMQEVDSGAVQCRPWDEVMAELRAKHQG
;
A
#
# COMPACT_ATOMS: atom_id res chain seq x y z
N MET A 1 0.61 29.64 2.82
CA MET A 1 1.46 29.76 1.61
C MET A 1 1.44 28.42 0.91
N SER A 2 0.73 28.32 -0.22
CA SER A 2 0.64 27.09 -0.99
C SER A 2 1.92 26.94 -1.80
N THR A 3 2.79 26.01 -1.40
CA THR A 3 3.97 25.66 -2.20
C THR A 3 3.45 24.90 -3.41
N ALA A 4 3.23 25.61 -4.52
CA ALA A 4 2.98 24.96 -5.80
C ALA A 4 4.21 24.09 -6.12
N VAL A 5 4.07 22.78 -5.99
CA VAL A 5 5.08 21.83 -6.47
C VAL A 5 5.11 21.99 -7.98
N GLN A 6 6.16 22.60 -8.50
CA GLN A 6 6.36 22.67 -9.94
C GLN A 6 6.47 21.25 -10.48
N PRO A 7 5.76 20.91 -11.57
CA PRO A 7 5.86 19.59 -12.16
C PRO A 7 7.31 19.35 -12.61
N LEU A 8 7.88 18.23 -12.19
CA LEU A 8 9.14 17.76 -12.75
C LEU A 8 8.93 17.55 -14.25
N GLU A 9 9.85 18.06 -15.07
CA GLU A 9 9.86 17.68 -16.49
C GLU A 9 9.97 16.16 -16.61
N VAL A 10 9.34 15.59 -17.64
CA VAL A 10 9.29 14.13 -17.86
C VAL A 10 10.68 13.49 -17.82
N ALA A 11 11.69 14.17 -18.35
CA ALA A 11 13.09 13.73 -18.30
C ALA A 11 13.67 13.64 -16.88
N ALA A 12 13.26 14.53 -15.98
CA ALA A 12 13.69 14.50 -14.58
C ALA A 12 13.02 13.33 -13.84
N LEU A 13 11.74 13.06 -14.11
CA LEU A 13 11.03 11.94 -13.50
C LEU A 13 11.66 10.59 -13.91
N GLN A 14 11.95 10.41 -15.19
CA GLN A 14 12.62 9.21 -15.72
C GLN A 14 14.00 9.00 -15.11
N ARG A 15 14.76 10.07 -14.88
CA ARG A 15 16.07 9.98 -14.21
C ARG A 15 15.93 9.56 -12.75
N ILE A 16 14.98 10.13 -12.02
CA ILE A 16 14.71 9.76 -10.61
C ILE A 16 14.31 8.28 -10.50
N GLU A 17 13.46 7.82 -11.42
CA GLU A 17 13.09 6.39 -11.49
C GLU A 17 14.31 5.50 -11.76
N ALA A 18 15.11 5.86 -12.77
CA ALA A 18 16.32 5.11 -13.11
C ALA A 18 17.31 5.05 -11.94
N ASP A 19 17.51 6.15 -11.22
CA ASP A 19 18.40 6.20 -10.05
C ASP A 19 17.83 5.39 -8.87
N ALA A 20 16.52 5.46 -8.61
CA ALA A 20 15.87 4.68 -7.56
C ALA A 20 15.93 3.16 -7.82
N LEU A 21 15.87 2.74 -9.09
CA LEU A 21 16.00 1.33 -9.46
C LEU A 21 17.43 0.78 -9.28
N ARG A 22 18.44 1.64 -9.10
CA ARG A 22 19.83 1.21 -8.80
C ARG A 22 20.09 0.97 -7.31
N LEU A 23 19.18 1.39 -6.44
CA LEU A 23 19.27 1.15 -4.99
C LEU A 23 19.15 -0.33 -4.66
N SER A 24 19.65 -0.73 -3.48
CA SER A 24 19.33 -2.05 -2.93
C SER A 24 17.82 -2.21 -2.73
N PRO A 25 17.30 -3.46 -2.66
CA PRO A 25 15.88 -3.69 -2.38
C PRO A 25 15.39 -2.96 -1.12
N GLU A 26 16.16 -2.98 -0.03
CA GLU A 26 15.83 -2.35 1.23
C GLU A 26 15.77 -0.83 1.12
N GLU A 27 16.77 -0.20 0.50
CA GLU A 27 16.81 1.25 0.29
C GLU A 27 15.68 1.72 -0.62
N ARG A 28 15.37 0.94 -1.67
CA ARG A 28 14.25 1.23 -2.56
C ARG A 28 12.90 1.11 -1.85
N ALA A 29 12.71 0.12 -1.00
CA ALA A 29 11.51 -0.02 -0.19
C ALA A 29 11.33 1.19 0.75
N ALA A 30 12.40 1.61 1.44
CA ALA A 30 12.37 2.78 2.32
C ALA A 30 12.10 4.09 1.55
N LEU A 31 12.61 4.23 0.32
CA LEU A 31 12.28 5.36 -0.54
C LEU A 31 10.81 5.34 -0.97
N ALA A 32 10.30 4.17 -1.38
CA ALA A 32 8.90 4.01 -1.79
C ALA A 32 7.94 4.35 -0.65
N GLU A 33 8.21 3.92 0.58
CA GLU A 33 7.41 4.23 1.77
C GLU A 33 7.31 5.76 2.00
N ARG A 34 8.44 6.48 1.94
CA ARG A 34 8.44 7.94 2.11
C ARG A 34 7.69 8.65 0.99
N LEU A 35 7.83 8.18 -0.26
CA LEU A 35 7.11 8.75 -1.39
C LEU A 35 5.60 8.50 -1.27
N TRP A 36 5.20 7.29 -0.86
CA TRP A 36 3.80 6.95 -0.59
C TRP A 36 3.21 7.83 0.51
N ALA A 37 3.90 7.93 1.66
CA ALA A 37 3.46 8.79 2.75
C ALA A 37 3.37 10.28 2.35
N SER A 38 4.16 10.72 1.37
CA SER A 38 4.11 12.11 0.88
C SER A 38 2.87 12.42 0.03
N VAL A 39 2.25 11.39 -0.57
CA VAL A 39 1.00 11.53 -1.35
C VAL A 39 -0.23 11.11 -0.54
N GLU A 40 -0.04 10.43 0.59
CA GLU A 40 -1.07 10.04 1.55
C GLU A 40 -1.50 11.26 2.41
N GLY A 41 -1.99 12.32 1.73
CA GLY A 41 -2.50 13.54 2.34
C GLY A 41 -4.01 13.48 2.53
N SER A 42 -4.45 13.25 3.78
CA SER A 42 -5.83 13.42 4.30
C SER A 42 -6.98 12.85 3.48
N ASP A 43 -6.79 11.79 2.70
CA ASP A 43 -7.93 11.08 2.13
C ASP A 43 -8.73 10.48 3.29
N VAL A 44 -9.81 11.16 3.65
CA VAL A 44 -10.91 10.55 4.37
C VAL A 44 -11.24 9.29 3.55
N PRO A 45 -11.14 8.09 4.14
CA PRO A 45 -11.48 6.87 3.42
C PRO A 45 -12.81 7.08 2.73
N ASP A 46 -12.87 6.79 1.42
CA ASP A 46 -14.13 6.93 0.67
C ASP A 46 -15.25 6.27 1.50
N PRO A 47 -16.35 6.98 1.80
CA PRO A 47 -17.42 6.45 2.65
C PRO A 47 -17.92 5.07 2.23
N ALA A 48 -17.80 4.70 0.95
CA ALA A 48 -18.11 3.37 0.45
C ALA A 48 -17.16 2.30 1.04
N TRP A 49 -15.87 2.61 1.19
CA TRP A 49 -14.91 1.73 1.87
C TRP A 49 -15.20 1.60 3.35
N GLU A 50 -15.57 2.68 4.04
CA GLU A 50 -15.95 2.61 5.45
C GLU A 50 -17.19 1.73 5.66
N ALA A 51 -18.21 1.89 4.80
CA ALA A 51 -19.41 1.05 4.81
C ALA A 51 -19.08 -0.42 4.54
N GLU A 52 -18.19 -0.70 3.59
CA GLU A 52 -17.77 -2.05 3.24
C GLU A 52 -16.96 -2.71 4.36
N ILE A 53 -16.03 -1.99 5.01
CA ILE A 53 -15.28 -2.49 6.17
C ILE A 53 -16.26 -2.88 7.28
N ARG A 54 -17.22 -2.00 7.60
CA ARG A 54 -18.23 -2.26 8.63
C ARG A 54 -19.07 -3.50 8.30
N ARG A 55 -19.52 -3.63 7.04
CA ARG A 55 -20.28 -4.80 6.58
C ARG A 55 -19.47 -6.09 6.75
N ARG A 56 -18.20 -6.11 6.32
CA ARG A 56 -17.34 -7.29 6.43
C ARG A 56 -17.05 -7.68 7.88
N MET A 57 -16.81 -6.71 8.75
CA MET A 57 -16.65 -6.98 10.18
C MET A 57 -17.91 -7.65 10.75
N GLN A 58 -19.10 -7.12 10.44
CA GLN A 58 -20.34 -7.70 10.92
C GLN A 58 -20.59 -9.12 10.37
N GLU A 59 -20.22 -9.40 9.12
CA GLU A 59 -20.32 -10.75 8.55
C GLU A 59 -19.41 -11.76 9.26
N VAL A 60 -18.20 -11.33 9.62
CA VAL A 60 -17.26 -12.15 10.41
C VAL A 60 -17.81 -12.38 11.82
N ASP A 61 -18.21 -11.31 12.52
CA ASP A 61 -18.68 -11.38 13.91
C ASP A 61 -19.96 -12.20 14.06
N SER A 62 -20.85 -12.13 13.07
CA SER A 62 -22.09 -12.92 13.03
C SER A 62 -21.90 -14.36 12.55
N GLY A 63 -20.73 -14.71 12.01
CA GLY A 63 -20.48 -16.01 11.38
C GLY A 63 -21.21 -16.20 10.04
N ALA A 64 -21.69 -15.11 9.42
CA ALA A 64 -22.30 -15.15 8.09
C ALA A 64 -21.30 -15.59 7.00
N VAL A 65 -20.00 -15.41 7.27
CA VAL A 65 -18.91 -15.90 6.42
C VAL A 65 -18.04 -16.91 7.16
N GLN A 66 -17.56 -17.92 6.43
CA GLN A 66 -16.58 -18.87 6.96
C GLN A 66 -15.18 -18.28 6.82
N CYS A 67 -14.55 -17.98 7.96
CA CYS A 67 -13.17 -17.52 8.01
C CYS A 67 -12.19 -18.69 7.86
N ARG A 68 -11.04 -18.43 7.25
CA ARG A 68 -9.92 -19.36 7.22
C ARG A 68 -9.04 -19.17 8.47
N PRO A 69 -8.50 -20.23 9.08
CA PRO A 69 -7.54 -20.10 10.16
C PRO A 69 -6.32 -19.29 9.74
N TRP A 70 -5.92 -18.33 10.58
CA TRP A 70 -4.79 -17.43 10.30
C TRP A 70 -3.49 -18.19 10.01
N ASP A 71 -3.21 -19.24 10.78
CA ASP A 71 -1.98 -20.01 10.67
C ASP A 71 -1.86 -20.74 9.32
N GLU A 72 -2.98 -21.25 8.80
CA GLU A 72 -3.04 -21.90 7.48
C GLU A 72 -2.74 -20.90 6.35
N VAL A 73 -3.40 -19.74 6.39
CA VAL A 73 -3.20 -18.67 5.39
C VAL A 73 -1.74 -18.20 5.39
N MET A 74 -1.15 -17.98 6.57
CA MET A 74 0.23 -17.52 6.68
C MET A 74 1.25 -18.58 6.28
N ALA A 75 0.97 -19.86 6.52
CA ALA A 75 1.81 -20.96 6.05
C ALA A 75 1.84 -21.02 4.52
N GLU A 76 0.69 -20.90 3.86
CA GLU A 76 0.58 -20.85 2.40
C GLU A 76 1.32 -19.66 1.79
N LEU A 77 1.15 -18.46 2.36
CA LEU A 77 1.82 -17.24 1.89
C LEU A 77 3.34 -17.37 1.97
N ARG A 78 3.86 -17.87 3.09
CA ARG A 78 5.30 -18.10 3.26
C ARG A 78 5.83 -19.11 2.26
N ALA A 79 5.14 -20.23 2.06
CA ALA A 79 5.54 -21.23 1.07
C ALA A 79 5.59 -20.65 -0.35
N LYS A 80 4.68 -19.73 -0.70
CA LYS A 80 4.62 -19.09 -2.02
C LYS A 80 5.74 -18.08 -2.29
N HIS A 81 6.26 -17.43 -1.26
CA HIS A 81 7.26 -16.35 -1.38
C HIS A 81 8.67 -16.75 -0.91
N GLN A 82 8.91 -18.04 -0.63
CA GLN A 82 10.22 -18.61 -0.29
C GLN A 82 10.99 -19.18 -1.51
N GLY A 83 10.58 -18.82 -2.73
CA GLY A 83 11.31 -19.10 -3.98
C GLY A 83 11.59 -17.81 -4.74
#